data_AF-A0A673AJ10-F1
#
_entry.id   AF-A0A673AJ10-F1
#
_cell.length_a   1.000
_cell.length_b   1.000
_cell.length_c   1.000
_cell.angle_alpha   90.00
_cell.angle_beta   90.00
_cell.angle_gamma   90.00
#
_symmetry.space_group_name_H-M   'P 1'
#
loop_
_entity.id
_entity.type
_entity.pdbx_description
1 polymer ?
#
loop_
_entity_poly.entity_id
_entity_poly.type
_entity_poly.pdbx_seq_one_letter_code
_entity_poly.pdbx_strand_id
1 'polypeptide(L)'
;MSTEGVQVKGNGETTLTVQSNNLLFLNALLSKVSYKSTDYHVNTGDLVSFQFENHKAVFPVVIKQPQLPVLYDMGTDISSSVTITTKTFLRYDQLRVLVNSIRTFYANIRIIIADDSFEPQKMTGEHILHYIMPPAQGWFAGRNLAVSQVTTKYFLWVDDDFEFTKDTKIEQLVEVMEAVPELDVLGGAVQGNQFYFSIIYEKGDEKEGGCLYRKSRGKYHPLPGYPQCTVVSGVVNFFLARTDAVQRVGFDPKLQRVAHSEFFMDGLGSLTVASCNHVSIGHQSKRDQPGAYSRYRHPPNSDQEFKYQHHFFKNNLKCILFG
;
A
#
# COMPACT_ATOMS: atom_id res chain seq x y z
N MET A 1 6.27 44.59 22.07
CA MET A 1 7.28 44.43 23.15
C MET A 1 8.61 44.88 22.58
N SER A 2 9.32 45.76 23.29
CA SER A 2 10.56 46.36 22.78
C SER A 2 11.62 45.30 22.51
N THR A 3 12.32 45.43 21.39
CA THR A 3 13.42 44.55 20.93
C THR A 3 14.77 45.02 21.47
N GLU A 4 14.81 45.69 22.63
CA GLU A 4 16.06 46.12 23.24
C GLU A 4 16.81 44.91 23.80
N GLY A 5 18.01 44.65 23.27
CA GLY A 5 18.89 43.58 23.74
C GLY A 5 18.95 42.32 22.89
N VAL A 6 18.45 42.34 21.64
CA VAL A 6 18.55 41.22 20.69
C VAL A 6 19.37 41.61 19.47
N GLN A 7 20.33 40.77 19.06
CA GLN A 7 21.03 40.88 17.78
C GLN A 7 20.88 39.59 16.98
N VAL A 8 20.49 39.71 15.71
CA VAL A 8 20.43 38.61 14.74
C VAL A 8 21.34 38.97 13.57
N LYS A 9 22.26 38.07 13.21
CA LYS A 9 23.20 38.23 12.07
C LYS A 9 23.15 36.99 11.17
N GLY A 10 23.31 37.19 9.86
CA GLY A 10 23.32 36.11 8.87
C GLY A 10 21.93 35.56 8.52
N ASN A 11 20.89 36.39 8.58
CA ASN A 11 19.56 35.96 8.14
C ASN A 11 19.53 35.71 6.63
N GLY A 12 19.17 34.49 6.23
CA GLY A 12 19.22 34.06 4.82
C GLY A 12 20.60 33.58 4.34
N GLU A 13 21.59 33.52 5.23
CA GLU A 13 22.92 32.97 4.96
C GLU A 13 23.04 31.54 5.53
N THR A 14 24.16 30.87 5.24
CA THR A 14 24.46 29.52 5.77
C THR A 14 24.77 29.50 7.27
N THR A 15 25.08 30.66 7.86
CA THR A 15 25.38 30.81 9.29
C THR A 15 24.48 31.86 9.91
N LEU A 16 23.66 31.47 10.88
CA LEU A 16 22.80 32.36 11.66
C LEU A 16 23.35 32.51 13.08
N THR A 17 23.57 33.74 13.53
CA THR A 17 23.97 34.05 14.91
C THR A 17 22.86 34.85 15.59
N VAL A 18 22.35 34.34 16.72
CA VAL A 18 21.36 35.02 17.57
C VAL A 18 21.98 35.28 18.94
N GLN A 19 21.95 36.53 19.38
CA GLN A 19 22.45 36.95 20.69
C GLN A 19 21.36 37.70 21.44
N SER A 20 21.19 37.38 22.72
CA SER A 20 20.32 38.13 23.61
C SER A 20 20.85 38.11 25.04
N ASN A 21 20.60 39.18 25.78
CA ASN A 21 20.83 39.26 27.23
C ASN A 21 19.66 38.70 28.06
N ASN A 22 18.60 38.19 27.42
CA ASN A 22 17.44 37.61 28.07
C ASN A 22 17.08 36.23 27.46
N LEU A 23 17.08 35.20 28.31
CA LEU A 23 16.81 33.82 27.91
C LEU A 23 15.41 33.63 27.30
N LEU A 24 14.39 34.33 27.82
CA LEU A 24 13.03 34.23 27.27
C LEU A 24 12.97 34.75 25.83
N PHE A 25 13.68 35.83 25.54
CA PHE A 25 13.74 36.37 24.18
C PHE A 25 14.58 35.50 23.26
N LEU A 26 15.70 34.94 23.74
CA LEU A 26 16.50 34.00 22.97
C LEU A 26 15.68 32.76 22.56
N ASN A 27 14.98 32.14 23.51
CA ASN A 27 14.15 30.97 23.24
C ASN A 27 13.01 31.28 22.26
N ALA A 28 12.34 32.43 22.41
CA ALA A 28 11.27 32.86 21.51
C ALA A 28 11.73 33.18 20.08
N LEU A 29 13.02 33.51 19.88
CA LEU A 29 13.62 33.70 18.56
C LEU A 29 14.04 32.37 17.95
N LEU A 30 14.72 31.53 18.72
CA LEU A 30 15.15 30.20 18.28
C LEU A 30 13.94 29.35 17.86
N SER A 31 12.79 29.48 18.53
CA SER A 31 11.56 28.78 18.16
C SER A 31 10.96 29.22 16.82
N LYS A 32 11.45 30.32 16.22
CA LYS A 32 10.98 30.87 14.94
C LYS A 32 12.01 30.72 13.81
N VAL A 33 13.18 30.15 14.09
CA VAL A 33 14.20 29.93 13.06
C VAL A 33 13.69 28.92 12.05
N SER A 34 13.68 29.31 10.77
CA SER A 34 13.33 28.43 9.66
C SER A 34 14.52 28.26 8.74
N TYR A 35 14.74 27.02 8.28
CA TYR A 35 15.75 26.68 7.29
C TYR A 35 15.10 26.41 5.94
N LYS A 36 15.69 26.91 4.85
CA LYS A 36 15.27 26.62 3.48
C LYS A 36 16.51 26.32 2.64
N SER A 37 16.59 25.10 2.12
CA SER A 37 17.63 24.72 1.16
C SER A 37 17.32 25.30 -0.23
N THR A 38 18.37 25.67 -0.97
CA THR A 38 18.29 26.10 -2.37
C THR A 38 18.52 24.96 -3.35
N ASP A 39 19.04 23.82 -2.88
CA ASP A 39 19.29 22.65 -3.71
C ASP A 39 18.00 21.84 -3.88
N TYR A 40 17.65 21.59 -5.15
CA TYR A 40 16.51 20.76 -5.49
C TYR A 40 16.95 19.30 -5.62
N HIS A 41 16.54 18.47 -4.67
CA HIS A 41 16.58 17.01 -4.79
C HIS A 41 15.48 16.37 -3.95
N VAL A 42 14.83 15.33 -4.48
CA VAL A 42 13.60 14.73 -3.91
C VAL A 42 13.82 14.15 -2.51
N ASN A 43 15.02 13.64 -2.25
CA ASN A 43 15.48 13.20 -0.94
C ASN A 43 16.82 13.86 -0.65
N THR A 44 16.82 15.02 0.00
CA THR A 44 18.05 15.69 0.45
C THR A 44 18.02 15.93 1.94
N GLY A 45 19.19 16.13 2.51
CA GLY A 45 19.35 16.45 3.90
C GLY A 45 20.64 17.21 4.10
N ASP A 46 20.58 18.20 4.98
CA ASP A 46 21.73 18.99 5.37
C ASP A 46 22.11 18.69 6.81
N LEU A 47 23.40 18.81 7.13
CA LEU A 47 23.87 18.74 8.50
C LEU A 47 23.89 20.15 9.08
N VAL A 48 23.06 20.38 10.10
CA VAL A 48 23.05 21.63 10.84
C VAL A 48 23.97 21.50 12.04
N SER A 49 24.85 22.49 12.19
CA SER A 49 25.72 22.65 13.36
C SER A 49 25.17 23.75 14.26
N PHE A 50 24.66 23.38 15.43
CA PHE A 50 24.25 24.31 16.46
C PHE A 50 25.35 24.46 17.51
N GLN A 51 25.78 25.68 17.79
CA GLN A 51 26.82 25.99 18.76
C GLN A 51 26.32 26.99 19.80
N PHE A 52 26.53 26.69 21.08
CA PHE A 52 26.28 27.59 22.19
C PHE A 52 27.49 27.54 23.14
N GLU A 53 28.20 28.67 23.26
CA GLU A 53 29.50 28.76 23.95
C GLU A 53 30.46 27.65 23.46
N ASN A 54 30.86 26.76 24.37
CA ASN A 54 31.79 25.66 24.11
C ASN A 54 31.08 24.35 23.70
N HIS A 55 29.75 24.35 23.62
CA HIS A 55 28.96 23.17 23.29
C HIS A 55 28.56 23.19 21.82
N LYS A 56 28.65 22.04 21.15
CA LYS A 56 28.28 21.86 19.75
C LYS A 56 27.40 20.62 19.59
N ALA A 57 26.27 20.78 18.93
CA ALA A 57 25.43 19.70 18.46
C ALA A 57 25.40 19.71 16.93
N VAL A 58 25.50 18.54 16.32
CA VAL A 58 25.35 18.36 14.88
C VAL A 58 24.19 17.40 14.65
N PHE A 59 23.20 17.81 13.86
CA PHE A 59 22.04 16.98 13.58
C PHE A 59 21.61 17.11 12.11
N PRO A 60 21.08 16.03 11.50
CA PRO A 60 20.56 16.09 10.15
C PRO A 60 19.20 16.79 10.12
N VAL A 61 18.97 17.61 9.09
CA VAL A 61 17.67 18.16 8.75
C VAL A 61 17.27 17.59 7.41
N VAL A 62 16.19 16.80 7.38
CA VAL A 62 15.67 16.22 6.14
C VAL A 62 14.87 17.29 5.41
N ILE A 63 15.28 17.62 4.19
CA ILE A 63 14.56 18.55 3.33
C ILE A 63 13.68 17.71 2.44
N LYS A 64 12.37 17.82 2.67
CA LYS A 64 11.36 17.16 1.85
C LYS A 64 10.63 18.20 1.04
N GLN A 65 10.49 17.94 -0.25
CA GLN A 65 9.53 18.69 -1.05
C GLN A 65 8.12 18.33 -0.56
N PRO A 66 7.27 19.32 -0.24
CA PRO A 66 5.88 19.05 0.10
C PRO A 66 5.19 18.32 -1.05
N GLN A 67 4.44 17.27 -0.73
CA GLN A 67 3.60 16.61 -1.72
C GLN A 67 2.38 17.47 -2.02
N LEU A 68 1.96 17.49 -3.29
CA LEU A 68 0.68 18.08 -3.65
C LEU A 68 -0.45 17.24 -3.01
N PRO A 69 -1.36 17.85 -2.24
CA PRO A 69 -2.44 17.10 -1.63
C PRO A 69 -3.37 16.55 -2.71
N VAL A 70 -3.66 15.25 -2.65
CA VAL A 70 -4.69 14.61 -3.47
C VAL A 70 -5.99 14.63 -2.67
N LEU A 71 -6.94 15.45 -3.12
CA LEU A 71 -8.25 15.59 -2.48
C LEU A 71 -9.28 14.75 -3.23
N TYR A 72 -10.14 14.09 -2.47
CA TYR A 72 -11.24 13.28 -2.99
C TYR A 72 -12.57 13.81 -2.46
N ASP A 73 -13.56 13.92 -3.34
CA ASP A 73 -14.94 14.10 -2.91
C ASP A 73 -15.49 12.74 -2.48
N MET A 74 -15.61 12.54 -1.17
CA MET A 74 -16.06 11.28 -0.59
C MET A 74 -17.57 11.08 -0.74
N GLY A 75 -18.32 12.12 -1.12
CA GLY A 75 -19.78 12.10 -1.18
C GLY A 75 -20.41 11.68 0.16
N THR A 76 -21.62 11.11 0.09
CA THR A 76 -22.35 10.61 1.26
C THR A 76 -22.54 9.09 1.26
N ASP A 77 -22.29 8.44 0.12
CA ASP A 77 -22.44 7.00 -0.05
C ASP A 77 -21.08 6.32 -0.15
N ILE A 78 -21.00 5.05 0.28
CA ILE A 78 -19.75 4.30 0.19
C ILE A 78 -19.26 4.14 -1.26
N SER A 79 -20.20 4.16 -2.23
CA SER A 79 -19.90 4.04 -3.66
C SER A 79 -19.13 5.22 -4.26
N SER A 80 -19.16 6.41 -3.64
CA SER A 80 -18.30 7.54 -4.04
C SER A 80 -16.87 7.41 -3.52
N SER A 81 -16.68 6.63 -2.46
CA SER A 81 -15.38 6.47 -1.78
C SER A 81 -14.63 5.21 -2.22
N VAL A 82 -15.35 4.16 -2.64
CA VAL A 82 -14.78 2.83 -2.90
C VAL A 82 -15.25 2.27 -4.24
N THR A 83 -14.29 1.71 -4.99
CA THR A 83 -14.54 0.85 -6.14
C THR A 83 -14.09 -0.57 -5.82
N ILE A 84 -14.91 -1.58 -6.12
CA ILE A 84 -14.49 -2.98 -5.99
C ILE A 84 -13.72 -3.37 -7.25
N THR A 85 -12.55 -3.98 -7.06
CA THR A 85 -11.73 -4.48 -8.17
C THR A 85 -11.53 -5.99 -8.02
N THR A 86 -11.57 -6.68 -9.15
CA THR A 86 -11.31 -8.12 -9.21
C THR A 86 -10.66 -8.50 -10.53
N LYS A 87 -10.06 -9.68 -10.55
CA LYS A 87 -9.46 -10.27 -11.75
C LYS A 87 -9.98 -11.69 -11.90
N THR A 88 -10.43 -12.02 -13.10
CA THR A 88 -10.91 -13.36 -13.45
C THR A 88 -10.04 -14.02 -14.50
N PHE A 89 -10.06 -15.36 -14.52
CA PHE A 89 -9.48 -16.18 -15.58
C PHE A 89 -10.17 -17.53 -15.63
N LEU A 90 -10.99 -17.77 -16.66
CA LEU A 90 -11.75 -19.02 -16.85
C LEU A 90 -12.72 -19.38 -15.71
N ARG A 91 -13.05 -18.45 -14.81
CA ARG A 91 -13.84 -18.70 -13.59
C ARG A 91 -15.13 -17.87 -13.54
N TYR A 92 -15.90 -17.86 -14.64
CA TYR A 92 -17.12 -17.05 -14.74
C TYR A 92 -18.21 -17.45 -13.76
N ASP A 93 -18.33 -18.72 -13.39
CA ASP A 93 -19.34 -19.14 -12.42
C ASP A 93 -19.04 -18.57 -11.04
N GLN A 94 -17.77 -18.59 -10.63
CA GLN A 94 -17.33 -17.97 -9.38
C GLN A 94 -17.52 -16.45 -9.44
N LEU A 95 -17.13 -15.82 -10.55
CA LEU A 95 -17.28 -14.39 -10.76
C LEU A 95 -18.75 -13.94 -10.70
N ARG A 96 -19.69 -14.73 -11.24
CA ARG A 96 -21.13 -14.45 -11.14
C ARG A 96 -21.61 -14.49 -9.70
N VAL A 97 -21.18 -15.48 -8.92
CA VAL A 97 -21.50 -15.55 -7.48
C VAL A 97 -20.94 -14.33 -6.75
N LEU A 98 -19.70 -13.94 -7.01
CA LEU A 98 -19.11 -12.73 -6.46
C LEU A 98 -19.94 -11.50 -6.80
N VAL A 99 -20.21 -11.24 -8.08
CA VAL A 99 -20.97 -10.06 -8.54
C VAL A 99 -22.39 -10.04 -7.95
N ASN A 100 -23.10 -11.17 -7.92
CA ASN A 100 -24.44 -11.25 -7.36
C ASN A 100 -24.44 -10.99 -5.85
N SER A 101 -23.47 -11.54 -5.12
CA SER A 101 -23.32 -11.29 -3.69
C SER A 101 -23.00 -9.82 -3.41
N ILE A 102 -22.11 -9.18 -4.19
CA ILE A 102 -21.84 -7.73 -4.10
C ILE A 102 -23.15 -6.96 -4.28
N ARG A 103 -23.93 -7.25 -5.31
CA ARG A 103 -25.18 -6.52 -5.61
C ARG A 103 -26.24 -6.68 -4.53
N THR A 104 -26.19 -7.77 -3.75
CA THR A 104 -27.08 -7.98 -2.60
C THR A 104 -26.82 -6.99 -1.47
N PHE A 105 -25.57 -6.59 -1.25
CA PHE A 105 -25.19 -5.69 -0.14
C PHE A 105 -24.87 -4.26 -0.59
N TYR A 106 -24.43 -4.10 -1.84
CA TYR A 106 -23.94 -2.85 -2.44
C TYR A 106 -24.45 -2.73 -3.88
N ALA A 107 -25.71 -2.34 -4.04
CA ALA A 107 -26.40 -2.33 -5.34
C ALA A 107 -25.69 -1.44 -6.39
N ASN A 108 -25.23 -0.25 -5.99
CA ASN A 108 -24.72 0.76 -6.91
C ASN A 108 -23.19 0.88 -6.93
N ILE A 109 -22.47 0.09 -6.12
CA ILE A 109 -21.00 0.20 -6.07
C ILE A 109 -20.39 -0.22 -7.41
N ARG A 110 -19.39 0.55 -7.86
CA ARG A 110 -18.67 0.23 -9.09
C ARG A 110 -17.84 -1.04 -8.90
N ILE A 111 -17.93 -1.94 -9.88
CA ILE A 111 -17.11 -3.16 -9.96
C ILE A 111 -16.27 -3.07 -11.23
N ILE A 112 -14.95 -3.18 -11.09
CA ILE A 112 -14.01 -3.27 -12.20
C ILE A 112 -13.46 -4.68 -12.26
N ILE A 113 -13.62 -5.31 -13.42
CA ILE A 113 -13.22 -6.69 -13.68
C ILE A 113 -12.13 -6.66 -14.76
N ALA A 114 -10.93 -7.12 -14.42
CA ALA A 114 -9.91 -7.44 -15.41
C ALA A 114 -9.99 -8.92 -15.79
N ASP A 115 -10.05 -9.23 -17.08
CA ASP A 115 -10.28 -10.58 -17.58
C ASP A 115 -9.25 -10.93 -18.66
N ASP A 116 -8.41 -11.93 -18.39
CA ASP A 116 -7.41 -12.47 -19.32
C ASP A 116 -7.76 -13.89 -19.80
N SER A 117 -9.05 -14.24 -19.83
CA SER A 117 -9.55 -15.52 -20.34
C SER A 117 -9.32 -15.67 -21.85
N PHE A 118 -9.18 -16.91 -22.32
CA PHE A 118 -9.03 -17.20 -23.76
C PHE A 118 -10.27 -16.84 -24.57
N GLU A 119 -11.44 -17.12 -24.02
CA GLU A 119 -12.74 -16.87 -24.63
C GLU A 119 -13.59 -16.07 -23.66
N PRO A 120 -13.47 -14.72 -23.67
CA PRO A 120 -14.10 -13.91 -22.66
C PRO A 120 -15.63 -13.94 -22.73
N GLN A 121 -16.28 -14.20 -21.59
CA GLN A 121 -17.74 -14.09 -21.47
C GLN A 121 -18.09 -12.68 -20.98
N LYS A 122 -18.94 -11.98 -21.74
CA LYS A 122 -19.32 -10.61 -21.39
C LYS A 122 -20.09 -10.59 -20.06
N MET A 123 -19.48 -10.01 -19.03
CA MET A 123 -20.18 -9.63 -17.80
C MET A 123 -20.94 -8.33 -18.04
N THR A 124 -22.27 -8.37 -17.97
CA THR A 124 -23.16 -7.21 -18.12
C THR A 124 -23.87 -6.90 -16.81
N GLY A 125 -24.11 -5.62 -16.54
CA GLY A 125 -24.85 -5.15 -15.37
C GLY A 125 -24.55 -3.68 -15.11
N GLU A 126 -25.40 -3.03 -14.32
CA GLU A 126 -25.19 -1.65 -13.92
C GLU A 126 -23.90 -1.53 -13.10
N HIS A 127 -23.17 -0.43 -13.28
CA HIS A 127 -21.93 -0.11 -12.58
C HIS A 127 -20.82 -1.19 -12.70
N ILE A 128 -20.84 -2.01 -13.76
CA ILE A 128 -19.77 -2.97 -14.07
C ILE A 128 -18.93 -2.42 -15.22
N LEU A 129 -17.61 -2.34 -15.01
CA LEU A 129 -16.64 -2.12 -16.06
C LEU A 129 -15.84 -3.40 -16.27
N HIS A 130 -15.98 -4.02 -17.45
CA HIS A 130 -15.33 -5.28 -17.78
C HIS A 130 -14.25 -5.04 -18.84
N TYR A 131 -12.99 -5.18 -18.45
CA TYR A 131 -11.83 -4.95 -19.29
C TYR A 131 -11.20 -6.28 -19.71
N ILE A 132 -11.19 -6.51 -21.03
CA ILE A 132 -10.60 -7.71 -21.62
C ILE A 132 -9.13 -7.46 -21.93
N MET A 133 -8.28 -8.37 -21.48
CA MET A 133 -6.85 -8.39 -21.69
C MET A 133 -6.48 -9.42 -22.76
N PRO A 134 -5.27 -9.33 -23.34
CA PRO A 134 -4.69 -10.48 -24.02
C PRO A 134 -4.75 -11.73 -23.10
N PRO A 135 -4.92 -12.93 -23.65
CA PRO A 135 -5.08 -14.11 -22.82
C PRO A 135 -3.86 -14.37 -21.93
N ALA A 136 -4.13 -14.90 -20.73
CA ALA A 136 -3.14 -15.49 -19.82
C ALA A 136 -2.02 -14.54 -19.34
N GLN A 137 -2.24 -13.22 -19.34
CA GLN A 137 -1.26 -12.21 -18.88
C GLN A 137 -0.90 -12.32 -17.40
N GLY A 138 -1.72 -12.99 -16.60
CA GLY A 138 -1.41 -13.30 -15.21
C GLY A 138 -1.98 -12.30 -14.22
N TRP A 139 -1.70 -12.55 -12.94
CA TRP A 139 -2.41 -11.90 -11.85
C TRP A 139 -2.06 -10.42 -11.69
N PHE A 140 -0.77 -10.10 -11.69
CA PHE A 140 -0.28 -8.74 -11.44
C PHE A 140 -0.57 -7.79 -12.60
N ALA A 141 -0.51 -8.27 -13.84
CA ALA A 141 -0.96 -7.50 -15.00
C ALA A 141 -2.46 -7.13 -14.90
N GLY A 142 -3.32 -8.08 -14.52
CA GLY A 142 -4.74 -7.81 -14.34
C GLY A 142 -5.06 -6.90 -13.15
N ARG A 143 -4.30 -7.02 -12.05
CA ARG A 143 -4.36 -6.07 -10.91
C ARG A 143 -4.06 -4.64 -11.35
N ASN A 144 -2.96 -4.44 -12.05
CA ASN A 144 -2.60 -3.11 -12.57
C ASN A 144 -3.69 -2.56 -13.48
N LEU A 145 -4.23 -3.37 -14.39
CA LEU A 145 -5.30 -2.93 -15.27
C LEU A 145 -6.51 -2.49 -14.43
N ALA A 146 -7.03 -3.32 -13.53
CA ALA A 146 -8.20 -2.96 -12.74
C ALA A 146 -7.97 -1.69 -11.89
N VAL A 147 -6.82 -1.59 -11.20
CA VAL A 147 -6.49 -0.44 -10.34
C VAL A 147 -6.24 0.84 -11.15
N SER A 148 -5.72 0.74 -12.39
CA SER A 148 -5.53 1.91 -13.27
C SER A 148 -6.83 2.57 -13.69
N GLN A 149 -7.96 1.85 -13.58
CA GLN A 149 -9.29 2.34 -13.95
C GLN A 149 -10.07 2.85 -12.73
N VAL A 150 -9.52 2.74 -11.52
CA VAL A 150 -10.16 3.23 -10.30
C VAL A 150 -10.05 4.76 -10.23
N THR A 151 -11.18 5.42 -9.99
CA THR A 151 -11.25 6.87 -9.80
C THR A 151 -11.60 7.29 -8.38
N THR A 152 -11.98 6.36 -7.51
CA THR A 152 -12.33 6.61 -6.11
C THR A 152 -11.08 6.64 -5.22
N LYS A 153 -11.17 7.26 -4.04
CA LYS A 153 -10.06 7.35 -3.06
C LYS A 153 -9.50 5.97 -2.70
N TYR A 154 -10.40 5.02 -2.53
CA TYR A 154 -10.06 3.65 -2.20
C TYR A 154 -10.54 2.68 -3.27
N PHE A 155 -9.90 1.53 -3.31
CA PHE A 155 -10.48 0.33 -3.91
C PHE A 155 -10.42 -0.84 -2.94
N LEU A 156 -11.37 -1.75 -3.09
CA LEU A 156 -11.40 -3.03 -2.39
C LEU A 156 -10.99 -4.13 -3.37
N TRP A 157 -9.85 -4.78 -3.14
CA TRP A 157 -9.45 -5.95 -3.89
C TRP A 157 -10.17 -7.19 -3.37
N VAL A 158 -10.75 -7.97 -4.29
CA VAL A 158 -11.35 -9.28 -4.02
C VAL A 158 -10.97 -10.29 -5.10
N ASP A 159 -10.73 -11.54 -4.73
CA ASP A 159 -10.60 -12.63 -5.70
C ASP A 159 -11.98 -13.04 -6.23
N ASP A 160 -12.04 -13.49 -7.50
CA ASP A 160 -13.27 -13.85 -8.22
C ASP A 160 -14.10 -14.98 -7.56
N ASP A 161 -13.50 -15.77 -6.65
CA ASP A 161 -14.12 -16.85 -5.88
C ASP A 161 -14.46 -16.48 -4.44
N PHE A 162 -14.44 -15.19 -4.13
CA PHE A 162 -15.00 -14.67 -2.88
C PHE A 162 -16.51 -14.47 -2.97
N GLU A 163 -17.12 -14.30 -1.81
CA GLU A 163 -18.57 -14.08 -1.67
C GLU A 163 -18.81 -13.05 -0.57
N PHE A 164 -19.55 -11.99 -0.89
CA PHE A 164 -19.96 -11.00 0.09
C PHE A 164 -21.02 -11.58 1.02
N THR A 165 -20.87 -11.29 2.30
CA THR A 165 -21.80 -11.74 3.34
C THR A 165 -22.24 -10.56 4.18
N LYS A 166 -23.14 -10.80 5.14
CA LYS A 166 -23.53 -9.81 6.14
C LYS A 166 -22.35 -9.29 6.97
N ASP A 167 -21.21 -9.99 6.98
CA ASP A 167 -20.01 -9.63 7.74
C ASP A 167 -18.98 -8.85 6.88
N THR A 168 -19.29 -8.64 5.59
CA THR A 168 -18.43 -7.90 4.64
C THR A 168 -18.84 -6.43 4.58
N LYS A 169 -18.48 -5.67 5.62
CA LYS A 169 -18.83 -4.24 5.80
C LYS A 169 -17.70 -3.32 5.34
N ILE A 170 -17.80 -2.81 4.10
CA ILE A 170 -16.81 -1.90 3.49
C ILE A 170 -16.66 -0.61 4.31
N GLU A 171 -17.76 -0.10 4.86
CA GLU A 171 -17.80 1.13 5.64
C GLU A 171 -16.88 1.07 6.87
N GLN A 172 -16.81 -0.09 7.53
CA GLN A 172 -15.94 -0.28 8.70
C GLN A 172 -14.45 -0.29 8.30
N LEU A 173 -14.12 -0.77 7.10
CA LEU A 173 -12.75 -0.66 6.59
C LEU A 173 -12.40 0.80 6.27
N VAL A 174 -13.32 1.55 5.65
CA VAL A 174 -13.12 2.98 5.33
C VAL A 174 -12.98 3.80 6.61
N GLU A 175 -13.77 3.53 7.65
CA GLU A 175 -13.66 4.21 8.95
C GLU A 175 -12.24 4.15 9.51
N VAL A 176 -11.61 2.96 9.49
CA VAL A 176 -10.23 2.77 9.95
C VAL A 176 -9.22 3.52 9.06
N MET A 177 -9.41 3.47 7.73
CA MET A 177 -8.52 4.15 6.77
C MET A 177 -8.57 5.68 6.90
N GLU A 178 -9.73 6.26 7.21
CA GLU A 178 -9.88 7.69 7.45
C GLU A 178 -9.33 8.12 8.81
N ALA A 179 -9.50 7.29 9.83
CA ALA A 179 -9.01 7.58 11.18
C ALA A 179 -7.48 7.44 11.32
N VAL A 180 -6.83 6.73 10.39
CA VAL A 180 -5.36 6.58 10.34
C VAL A 180 -4.84 7.10 8.99
N PRO A 181 -4.57 8.41 8.85
CA PRO A 181 -4.21 9.02 7.57
C PRO A 181 -2.93 8.49 6.90
N GLU A 182 -2.04 7.86 7.67
CA GLU A 182 -0.79 7.25 7.19
C GLU A 182 -0.99 5.81 6.68
N LEU A 183 -2.18 5.22 6.85
CA LEU A 183 -2.47 3.84 6.45
C LEU A 183 -2.83 3.76 4.96
N ASP A 184 -2.14 2.89 4.23
CA ASP A 184 -2.31 2.72 2.78
C ASP A 184 -3.08 1.45 2.41
N VAL A 185 -2.93 0.37 3.18
CA VAL A 185 -3.58 -0.92 2.92
C VAL A 185 -4.11 -1.52 4.21
N LEU A 186 -5.39 -1.92 4.19
CA LEU A 186 -6.07 -2.57 5.30
C LEU A 186 -6.67 -3.90 4.87
N GLY A 187 -6.09 -5.00 5.35
CA GLY A 187 -6.57 -6.35 5.10
C GLY A 187 -7.65 -6.80 6.07
N GLY A 188 -8.70 -7.43 5.56
CA GLY A 188 -9.72 -8.11 6.36
C GLY A 188 -9.44 -9.60 6.56
N ALA A 189 -10.45 -10.30 7.07
CA ALA A 189 -10.44 -11.76 7.23
C ALA A 189 -11.12 -12.47 6.05
N VAL A 190 -10.72 -13.72 5.78
CA VAL A 190 -11.39 -14.61 4.83
C VAL A 190 -11.92 -15.81 5.61
N GLN A 191 -13.23 -16.00 5.59
CA GLN A 191 -13.93 -16.99 6.42
C GLN A 191 -13.52 -16.92 7.91
N GLY A 192 -13.44 -15.71 8.47
CA GLY A 192 -13.04 -15.46 9.86
C GLY A 192 -11.54 -15.61 10.15
N ASN A 193 -10.73 -15.99 9.17
CA ASN A 193 -9.28 -16.16 9.34
C ASN A 193 -8.51 -14.98 8.78
N GLN A 194 -7.56 -14.45 9.55
CA GLN A 194 -6.60 -13.46 9.07
C GLN A 194 -5.35 -14.13 8.53
N PHE A 195 -4.87 -13.61 7.41
CA PHE A 195 -3.71 -14.12 6.69
C PHE A 195 -2.76 -12.95 6.45
N TYR A 196 -1.94 -12.67 7.45
CA TYR A 196 -0.94 -11.60 7.42
C TYR A 196 0.46 -12.13 7.72
N PHE A 197 1.46 -11.31 7.38
CA PHE A 197 2.87 -11.61 7.63
C PHE A 197 3.65 -10.32 7.86
N SER A 198 4.83 -10.45 8.49
CA SER A 198 5.82 -9.39 8.55
C SER A 198 7.02 -9.75 7.68
N ILE A 199 7.69 -8.73 7.14
CA ILE A 199 8.93 -8.86 6.39
C ILE A 199 10.02 -8.10 7.12
N ILE A 200 11.17 -8.73 7.30
CA ILE A 200 12.39 -8.09 7.78
C ILE A 200 13.36 -8.05 6.61
N TYR A 201 13.86 -6.85 6.31
CA TYR A 201 14.86 -6.65 5.26
C TYR A 201 16.23 -6.38 5.88
N GLU A 202 17.18 -7.24 5.57
CA GLU A 202 18.60 -7.02 5.86
C GLU A 202 19.29 -6.56 4.59
N LYS A 203 19.65 -5.28 4.56
CA LYS A 203 20.39 -4.71 3.44
C LYS A 203 21.77 -5.35 3.36
N GLY A 204 22.09 -5.93 2.21
CA GLY A 204 23.43 -6.42 1.91
C GLY A 204 24.31 -5.35 1.28
N ASP A 205 25.54 -5.72 0.94
CA ASP A 205 26.41 -4.88 0.13
C ASP A 205 26.15 -5.06 -1.38
N GLU A 206 26.82 -4.25 -2.19
CA GLU A 206 26.66 -4.25 -3.65
C GLU A 206 27.09 -5.58 -4.31
N LYS A 207 27.90 -6.40 -3.65
CA LYS A 207 28.44 -7.65 -4.21
C LYS A 207 27.58 -8.85 -3.83
N GLU A 208 27.14 -8.91 -2.58
CA GLU A 208 26.39 -10.04 -2.06
C GLU A 208 24.88 -9.88 -2.23
N GLY A 209 24.34 -8.66 -2.18
CA GLY A 209 22.90 -8.43 -2.15
C GLY A 209 22.27 -8.68 -0.77
N GLY A 210 21.07 -8.14 -0.55
CA GLY A 210 20.33 -8.23 0.71
C GLY A 210 19.49 -9.49 0.87
N CYS A 211 18.93 -9.68 2.06
CA CYS A 211 18.08 -10.81 2.40
C CYS A 211 16.74 -10.34 2.97
N LEU A 212 15.66 -11.03 2.59
CA LEU A 212 14.34 -10.83 3.17
C LEU A 212 13.93 -12.04 3.99
N TYR A 213 13.46 -11.81 5.21
CA TYR A 213 12.85 -12.83 6.05
C TYR A 213 11.34 -12.55 6.17
N ARG A 214 10.52 -13.44 5.59
CA ARG A 214 9.06 -13.37 5.67
C ARG A 214 8.56 -14.28 6.78
N LYS A 215 8.08 -13.67 7.87
CA LYS A 215 7.52 -14.36 9.04
C LYS A 215 6.01 -14.46 8.95
N SER A 216 5.50 -15.68 8.83
CA SER A 216 4.07 -15.99 8.84
C SER A 216 3.47 -15.62 10.20
N ARG A 217 2.29 -14.98 10.20
CA ARG A 217 1.66 -14.44 11.43
C ARG A 217 2.55 -13.45 12.20
N GLY A 218 3.62 -12.95 11.57
CA GLY A 218 4.42 -11.86 12.11
C GLY A 218 3.62 -10.57 12.15
N LYS A 219 3.77 -9.82 13.24
CA LYS A 219 3.03 -8.59 13.52
C LYS A 219 3.93 -7.59 14.25
N TYR A 220 3.65 -6.31 14.08
CA TYR A 220 4.33 -5.24 14.80
C TYR A 220 3.43 -4.79 15.97
N HIS A 221 3.14 -3.50 16.08
CA HIS A 221 2.27 -2.94 17.12
C HIS A 221 0.81 -2.81 16.63
N PRO A 222 -0.17 -2.73 17.55
CA PRO A 222 -1.54 -2.39 17.20
C PRO A 222 -1.64 -1.02 16.52
N LEU A 223 -2.70 -0.80 15.73
CA LEU A 223 -3.01 0.52 15.22
C LEU A 223 -3.51 1.44 16.36
N PRO A 224 -3.04 2.69 16.45
CA PRO A 224 -3.55 3.66 17.42
C PRO A 224 -5.07 3.82 17.31
N GLY A 225 -5.80 3.69 18.42
CA GLY A 225 -7.27 3.78 18.45
C GLY A 225 -8.03 2.54 17.97
N TYR A 226 -7.36 1.58 17.30
CA TYR A 226 -7.97 0.38 16.72
C TYR A 226 -7.21 -0.88 17.16
N PRO A 227 -7.34 -1.32 18.43
CA PRO A 227 -6.57 -2.45 18.98
C PRO A 227 -6.88 -3.80 18.30
N GLN A 228 -8.04 -3.93 17.65
CA GLN A 228 -8.41 -5.08 16.82
C GLN A 228 -7.67 -5.14 15.47
N CYS A 229 -6.90 -4.11 15.16
CA CYS A 229 -6.09 -4.01 13.96
C CYS A 229 -4.61 -3.92 14.32
N THR A 230 -3.76 -4.60 13.56
CA THR A 230 -2.31 -4.64 13.83
C THR A 230 -1.51 -4.28 12.60
N VAL A 231 -0.45 -3.51 12.78
CA VAL A 231 0.51 -3.19 11.72
C VAL A 231 1.26 -4.46 11.32
N VAL A 232 1.35 -4.70 10.01
CA VAL A 232 1.96 -5.88 9.37
C VAL A 232 2.69 -5.45 8.11
N SER A 233 3.39 -6.35 7.41
CA SER A 233 4.01 -6.03 6.12
C SER A 233 3.13 -6.41 4.94
N GLY A 234 2.25 -7.41 5.08
CA GLY A 234 1.34 -7.79 4.01
C GLY A 234 0.15 -8.59 4.49
N VAL A 235 -0.86 -8.63 3.64
CA VAL A 235 -2.18 -9.20 3.89
C VAL A 235 -2.64 -10.08 2.71
N VAL A 236 -3.66 -10.88 2.94
CA VAL A 236 -4.34 -11.68 1.88
C VAL A 236 -5.10 -10.81 0.91
N ASN A 237 -5.55 -11.40 -0.21
CA ASN A 237 -6.29 -10.78 -1.30
C ASN A 237 -7.70 -10.29 -0.95
N PHE A 238 -7.94 -9.91 0.30
CA PHE A 238 -9.10 -9.18 0.73
C PHE A 238 -8.61 -7.94 1.49
N PHE A 239 -8.44 -6.84 0.77
CA PHE A 239 -7.92 -5.61 1.35
C PHE A 239 -8.52 -4.36 0.70
N LEU A 240 -8.79 -3.36 1.53
CA LEU A 240 -9.07 -2.00 1.10
C LEU A 240 -7.74 -1.25 0.99
N ALA A 241 -7.53 -0.47 -0.06
CA ALA A 241 -6.29 0.29 -0.22
C ALA A 241 -6.50 1.67 -0.85
N ARG A 242 -5.62 2.61 -0.50
CA ARG A 242 -5.51 3.92 -1.16
C ARG A 242 -5.09 3.72 -2.60
N THR A 243 -5.91 4.24 -3.52
CA THR A 243 -5.71 4.06 -4.95
C THR A 243 -4.36 4.59 -5.40
N ASP A 244 -4.00 5.81 -5.00
CA ASP A 244 -2.76 6.47 -5.40
C ASP A 244 -1.50 5.79 -4.80
N ALA A 245 -1.57 5.34 -3.54
CA ALA A 245 -0.47 4.63 -2.89
C ALA A 245 -0.15 3.30 -3.60
N VAL A 246 -1.18 2.52 -3.94
CA VAL A 246 -0.98 1.27 -4.67
C VAL A 246 -0.52 1.53 -6.11
N GLN A 247 -1.04 2.55 -6.79
CA GLN A 247 -0.59 2.92 -8.14
C GLN A 247 0.89 3.33 -8.17
N ARG A 248 1.40 4.00 -7.12
CA ARG A 248 2.82 4.35 -7.01
C ARG A 248 3.76 3.14 -6.88
N VAL A 249 3.33 2.10 -6.17
CA VAL A 249 4.11 0.86 -6.02
C VAL A 249 3.96 -0.04 -7.25
N GLY A 250 2.72 -0.24 -7.70
CA GLY A 250 2.38 -1.13 -8.80
C GLY A 250 2.54 -2.61 -8.48
N PHE A 251 1.95 -3.46 -9.32
CA PHE A 251 2.13 -4.91 -9.27
C PHE A 251 3.07 -5.34 -10.40
N ASP A 252 4.16 -6.07 -10.13
CA ASP A 252 5.12 -6.42 -11.18
C ASP A 252 4.56 -7.43 -12.22
N PRO A 253 4.24 -7.02 -13.46
CA PRO A 253 3.59 -7.91 -14.42
C PRO A 253 4.50 -9.03 -14.93
N LYS A 254 5.82 -9.00 -14.65
CA LYS A 254 6.72 -10.12 -14.95
C LYS A 254 6.37 -11.36 -14.13
N LEU A 255 5.75 -11.19 -12.96
CA LEU A 255 5.31 -12.29 -12.10
C LEU A 255 3.87 -12.70 -12.42
N GLN A 256 3.71 -13.53 -13.46
CA GLN A 256 2.39 -13.85 -13.99
C GLN A 256 1.57 -14.80 -13.09
N ARG A 257 2.23 -15.83 -12.54
CA ARG A 257 1.56 -16.96 -11.84
C ARG A 257 2.08 -17.20 -10.43
N VAL A 258 3.27 -16.69 -10.12
CA VAL A 258 3.97 -16.94 -8.86
C VAL A 258 4.28 -15.60 -8.19
N ALA A 259 3.33 -15.12 -7.41
CA ALA A 259 3.54 -14.02 -6.49
C ALA A 259 2.43 -14.03 -5.45
N HIS A 260 2.73 -13.79 -4.19
CA HIS A 260 1.76 -13.54 -3.11
C HIS A 260 2.23 -12.41 -2.18
N SER A 261 3.54 -12.18 -2.05
CA SER A 261 4.12 -11.21 -1.13
C SER A 261 4.85 -10.06 -1.84
N GLU A 262 5.05 -10.18 -3.15
CA GLU A 262 6.00 -9.40 -3.93
C GLU A 262 5.54 -7.95 -4.09
N PHE A 263 4.22 -7.70 -4.19
CA PHE A 263 3.66 -6.35 -4.08
C PHE A 263 4.04 -5.67 -2.76
N PHE A 264 3.94 -6.41 -1.64
CA PHE A 264 4.27 -5.88 -0.33
C PHE A 264 5.78 -5.75 -0.13
N MET A 265 6.59 -6.60 -0.77
CA MET A 265 8.05 -6.48 -0.79
C MET A 265 8.48 -5.22 -1.53
N ASP A 266 7.90 -4.96 -2.71
CA ASP A 266 8.15 -3.74 -3.49
C ASP A 266 7.63 -2.49 -2.77
N GLY A 267 6.58 -2.63 -1.97
CA GLY A 267 6.02 -1.56 -1.13
C GLY A 267 6.74 -1.33 0.19
N LEU A 268 7.80 -2.08 0.53
CA LEU A 268 8.52 -1.89 1.80
C LEU A 268 9.10 -0.47 1.90
N GLY A 269 8.80 0.19 3.01
CA GLY A 269 9.21 1.59 3.24
C GLY A 269 8.40 2.63 2.48
N SER A 270 7.41 2.21 1.67
CA SER A 270 6.50 3.10 0.93
C SER A 270 5.03 2.92 1.29
N LEU A 271 4.64 1.73 1.76
CA LEU A 271 3.28 1.43 2.21
C LEU A 271 3.23 1.19 3.71
N THR A 272 2.24 1.77 4.37
CA THR A 272 1.80 1.35 5.70
C THR A 272 0.66 0.34 5.56
N VAL A 273 0.83 -0.85 6.13
CA VAL A 273 -0.12 -1.95 6.00
C VAL A 273 -0.61 -2.41 7.38
N ALA A 274 -1.90 -2.66 7.50
CA ALA A 274 -2.48 -3.27 8.70
C ALA A 274 -3.47 -4.39 8.36
N SER A 275 -3.70 -5.27 9.32
CA SER A 275 -4.73 -6.32 9.23
C SER A 275 -5.69 -6.22 10.40
N CYS A 276 -6.98 -6.32 10.10
CA CYS A 276 -8.07 -6.33 11.08
C CYS A 276 -8.89 -7.62 10.96
N ASN A 277 -9.57 -8.02 12.04
CA ASN A 277 -10.42 -9.22 12.06
C ASN A 277 -11.93 -8.94 12.10
N HIS A 278 -12.35 -7.68 12.16
CA HIS A 278 -13.75 -7.30 12.37
C HIS A 278 -14.59 -7.28 11.07
N VAL A 279 -13.95 -7.28 9.90
CA VAL A 279 -14.61 -7.45 8.60
C VAL A 279 -14.11 -8.73 7.95
N SER A 280 -15.04 -9.60 7.54
CA SER A 280 -14.72 -10.86 6.88
C SER A 280 -15.46 -11.00 5.55
N ILE A 281 -14.79 -11.62 4.58
CA ILE A 281 -15.39 -12.06 3.33
C ILE A 281 -15.57 -13.58 3.31
N GLY A 282 -16.61 -14.06 2.63
CA GLY A 282 -16.81 -15.48 2.34
C GLY A 282 -15.87 -15.96 1.24
N HIS A 283 -15.69 -17.27 1.15
CA HIS A 283 -14.95 -17.92 0.07
C HIS A 283 -15.78 -19.09 -0.44
N GLN A 284 -15.97 -19.16 -1.75
CA GLN A 284 -16.74 -20.22 -2.38
C GLN A 284 -16.01 -21.57 -2.26
N SER A 285 -16.75 -22.66 -2.10
CA SER A 285 -16.16 -24.00 -2.11
C SER A 285 -15.41 -24.25 -3.43
N LYS A 286 -14.27 -24.95 -3.37
CA LYS A 286 -13.54 -25.40 -4.56
C LYS A 286 -14.38 -26.43 -5.33
N ARG A 287 -15.27 -25.97 -6.22
CA ARG A 287 -15.96 -26.82 -7.21
C ARG A 287 -14.99 -27.25 -8.30
N ASP A 288 -15.41 -28.21 -9.14
CA ASP A 288 -14.64 -28.68 -10.29
C ASP A 288 -14.19 -27.50 -11.14
N GLN A 289 -12.90 -27.18 -11.07
CA GLN A 289 -12.31 -26.12 -11.86
C GLN A 289 -12.15 -26.63 -13.30
N PRO A 290 -12.28 -25.76 -14.32
CA PRO A 290 -12.03 -26.17 -15.69
C PRO A 290 -10.66 -26.84 -15.79
N GLY A 291 -10.56 -28.00 -16.46
CA GLY A 291 -9.27 -28.71 -16.60
C GLY A 291 -8.17 -27.81 -17.17
N ALA A 292 -8.53 -26.90 -18.08
CA ALA A 292 -7.64 -25.89 -18.64
C ALA A 292 -7.12 -24.86 -17.62
N TYR A 293 -7.81 -24.63 -16.50
CA TYR A 293 -7.38 -23.73 -15.42
C TYR A 293 -6.31 -24.37 -14.51
N SER A 294 -6.36 -25.71 -14.32
CA SER A 294 -5.45 -26.42 -13.40
C SER A 294 -3.97 -26.19 -13.74
N ARG A 295 -3.58 -26.26 -15.02
CA ARG A 295 -2.19 -26.02 -15.49
C ARG A 295 -1.66 -24.63 -15.14
N TYR A 296 -2.56 -23.67 -14.95
CA TYR A 296 -2.23 -22.28 -14.64
C TYR A 296 -2.24 -21.99 -13.15
N ARG A 297 -3.02 -22.75 -12.39
CA ARG A 297 -3.03 -22.70 -10.93
C ARG A 297 -1.75 -23.32 -10.35
N HIS A 298 -1.22 -24.32 -11.03
CA HIS A 298 0.00 -25.03 -10.67
C HIS A 298 1.06 -24.82 -11.75
N PRO A 299 1.69 -23.64 -11.80
CA PRO A 299 2.72 -23.34 -12.80
C PRO A 299 3.94 -24.26 -12.65
N PRO A 300 4.72 -24.45 -13.72
CA PRO A 300 5.95 -25.22 -13.66
C PRO A 300 6.99 -24.59 -12.73
N ASN A 301 7.95 -25.38 -12.26
CA ASN A 301 9.03 -24.91 -11.38
C ASN A 301 9.89 -23.79 -12.01
N SER A 302 9.94 -23.70 -13.34
CA SER A 302 10.64 -22.63 -14.07
C SER A 302 10.12 -21.24 -13.70
N ASP A 303 8.82 -21.11 -13.38
CA ASP A 303 8.25 -19.83 -12.95
C ASP A 303 8.81 -19.41 -11.58
N GLN A 304 9.00 -20.37 -10.66
CA GLN A 304 9.62 -20.11 -9.36
C GLN A 304 11.10 -19.74 -9.50
N GLU A 305 11.83 -20.43 -10.38
CA GLU A 305 13.23 -20.12 -10.68
C GLU A 305 13.36 -18.71 -11.27
N PHE A 306 12.53 -18.38 -12.27
CA PHE A 306 12.46 -17.04 -12.85
C PHE A 306 12.16 -15.99 -11.77
N LYS A 307 11.21 -16.26 -10.87
CA LYS A 307 10.87 -15.34 -9.78
C LYS A 307 12.08 -15.04 -8.89
N TYR A 308 12.85 -16.06 -8.48
CA TYR A 308 14.04 -15.84 -7.65
C TYR A 308 15.14 -15.06 -8.39
N GLN A 309 15.39 -15.40 -9.67
CA GLN A 309 16.33 -14.63 -10.50
C GLN A 309 15.88 -13.17 -10.65
N HIS A 310 14.59 -12.96 -10.89
CA HIS A 310 14.00 -11.63 -11.02
C HIS A 310 14.14 -10.81 -9.73
N HIS A 311 13.96 -11.43 -8.55
CA HIS A 311 14.23 -10.76 -7.27
C HIS A 311 15.69 -10.36 -7.09
N PHE A 312 16.63 -11.22 -7.49
CA PHE A 312 18.04 -10.90 -7.46
C PHE A 312 18.34 -9.67 -8.33
N PHE A 313 17.93 -9.68 -9.60
CA PHE A 313 18.24 -8.57 -10.51
C PHE A 313 17.47 -7.27 -10.22
N LYS A 314 16.19 -7.38 -9.85
CA LYS A 314 15.34 -6.21 -9.59
C LYS A 314 15.64 -5.56 -8.25
N ASN A 315 15.78 -6.38 -7.20
CA ASN A 315 15.80 -5.90 -5.81
C ASN A 315 17.19 -6.09 -5.14
N ASN A 316 18.19 -6.59 -5.87
CA ASN A 316 19.49 -6.99 -5.34
C ASN A 316 19.36 -7.93 -4.13
N LEU A 317 18.48 -8.93 -4.23
CA LEU A 317 18.19 -9.89 -3.15
C LEU A 317 18.90 -11.22 -3.38
N LYS A 318 19.79 -11.59 -2.46
CA LYS A 318 20.47 -12.89 -2.45
C LYS A 318 19.64 -14.01 -1.85
N CYS A 319 18.74 -13.67 -0.92
CA CYS A 319 17.90 -14.66 -0.29
C CYS A 319 16.50 -14.14 0.09
N ILE A 320 15.53 -15.04 0.01
CA ILE A 320 14.20 -14.86 0.57
C ILE A 320 13.92 -16.08 1.42
N LEU A 321 13.86 -15.87 2.74
CA LEU A 321 13.67 -16.88 3.75
C LEU A 321 12.23 -16.83 4.26
N PHE A 322 11.66 -18.00 4.53
CA PHE A 322 10.28 -18.15 5.00
C PHE A 322 10.26 -18.84 6.36
N GLY A 323 9.49 -18.28 7.29
CA GLY A 323 9.18 -18.89 8.58
C GLY A 323 7.93 -18.30 9.20
#